data_AF-A0A962EW59-F1
#
_entry.id   AF-A0A962EW59-F1
#
_cell.length_a   1.000
_cell.length_b   1.000
_cell.length_c   1.000
_cell.angle_alpha   90.00
_cell.angle_beta   90.00
_cell.angle_gamma   90.00
#
_symmetry.space_group_name_H-M   'P 1'
#
loop_
_entity.id
_entity.type
_entity.pdbx_description
1 polymer ?
#
loop_
_entity_poly.entity_id
_entity_poly.type
_entity_poly.pdbx_seq_one_letter_code
_entity_poly.pdbx_strand_id
1 'polypeptide(L)'
;MTPADYDAALVQRLTQHEVLRARGYTFYVGPRGGVVVDRWGHVRGIWHHDGTRFAWMPASHSQPTSWADSVDAAERFTVVMLATSTTK
;
A
#
# COMPACT_ATOMS: atom_id res chain seq x y z
N MET A 1 11.96 -11.02 -10.00
CA MET A 1 11.69 -10.47 -8.66
C MET A 1 10.75 -11.43 -7.94
N THR A 2 11.04 -11.71 -6.68
CA THR A 2 10.15 -12.41 -5.76
C THR A 2 9.05 -11.47 -5.25
N PRO A 3 7.94 -11.97 -4.70
CA PRO A 3 6.95 -11.13 -4.03
C PRO A 3 7.56 -10.17 -2.99
N ALA A 4 8.57 -10.62 -2.24
CA ALA A 4 9.26 -9.80 -1.25
C ALA A 4 10.02 -8.62 -1.90
N ASP A 5 10.62 -8.82 -3.08
CA ASP A 5 11.29 -7.73 -3.80
C ASP A 5 10.29 -6.67 -4.26
N TYR A 6 9.10 -7.09 -4.70
CA TYR A 6 8.02 -6.19 -5.10
C TYR A 6 7.47 -5.40 -3.91
N ASP A 7 7.26 -6.06 -2.77
CA ASP A 7 6.81 -5.41 -1.54
C ASP A 7 7.83 -4.36 -1.05
N ALA A 8 9.12 -4.72 -1.05
CA ALA A 8 10.20 -3.80 -0.68
C ALA A 8 10.28 -2.58 -1.61
N ALA A 9 10.17 -2.80 -2.93
CA ALA A 9 10.18 -1.73 -3.92
C ALA A 9 8.99 -0.77 -3.75
N LEU A 10 7.79 -1.31 -3.45
CA LEU A 10 6.61 -0.49 -3.22
C LEU A 10 6.72 0.34 -1.93
N VAL A 11 7.21 -0.26 -0.83
CA VAL A 11 7.48 0.49 0.41
C VAL A 11 8.50 1.61 0.18
N GLN A 12 9.59 1.31 -0.51
CA GLN A 12 10.63 2.30 -0.80
C GLN A 12 10.05 3.51 -1.56
N ARG A 13 9.18 3.28 -2.53
CA ARG A 13 8.53 4.37 -3.29
C ARG A 13 7.52 5.14 -2.47
N LEU A 14 6.62 4.46 -1.75
CA LEU A 14 5.61 5.13 -0.93
C LEU A 14 6.24 5.99 0.18
N THR A 15 7.36 5.56 0.75
CA THR A 15 8.08 6.32 1.80
C THR A 15 8.79 7.58 1.29
N GLN A 16 8.99 7.73 -0.02
CA GLN A 16 9.53 8.96 -0.63
C GLN A 16 8.51 10.10 -0.71
N HIS A 17 7.22 9.82 -0.49
CA HIS A 17 6.17 10.85 -0.52
C HIS A 17 6.07 11.61 0.81
N GLU A 18 6.83 12.70 0.92
CA GLU A 18 6.87 13.53 2.15
C GLU A 18 5.49 14.05 2.58
N VAL A 19 4.61 14.35 1.63
CA VAL A 19 3.24 14.80 1.89
C VAL A 19 2.41 13.71 2.61
N LEU A 20 2.60 12.44 2.27
CA LEU A 20 1.90 11.33 2.92
C LEU A 20 2.45 11.14 4.34
N ARG A 21 3.77 11.19 4.51
CA ARG A 21 4.42 11.16 5.82
C ARG A 21 3.91 12.29 6.73
N ALA A 22 3.84 13.52 6.22
CA ALA A 22 3.33 14.68 6.97
C ALA A 22 1.84 14.53 7.37
N ARG A 23 1.06 13.75 6.60
CA ARG A 23 -0.35 13.41 6.90
C ARG A 23 -0.50 12.21 7.85
N GLY A 24 0.59 11.68 8.37
CA GLY A 24 0.62 10.60 9.35
C GLY A 24 0.63 9.19 8.76
N TYR A 25 0.87 9.05 7.45
CA TYR A 25 0.97 7.74 6.83
C TYR A 25 2.32 7.10 7.08
N THR A 26 2.29 5.79 7.36
CA THR A 26 3.47 4.93 7.39
C THR A 26 3.24 3.71 6.51
N PHE A 27 4.33 3.20 5.94
CA PHE A 27 4.31 2.08 5.00
C PHE A 27 5.39 1.09 5.42
N TYR A 28 5.04 -0.18 5.55
CA TYR A 28 5.98 -1.22 5.96
C TYR A 28 5.54 -2.60 5.46
N VAL A 29 6.48 -3.53 5.37
CA VAL A 29 6.17 -4.93 5.04
C VAL A 29 5.68 -5.64 6.31
N GLY A 30 4.53 -6.31 6.23
CA GLY A 30 3.97 -7.07 7.33
C GLY A 30 4.77 -8.36 7.64
N PRO A 31 4.60 -8.97 8.83
CA PRO A 31 5.33 -10.17 9.22
C PRO A 31 5.01 -11.41 8.35
N ARG A 32 3.93 -11.37 7.58
CA ARG A 32 3.53 -12.41 6.62
C ARG A 32 3.73 -11.96 5.16
N GLY A 33 4.52 -10.92 4.94
CA GLY A 33 4.62 -10.22 3.65
C GLY A 33 3.47 -9.23 3.42
N GLY A 34 3.47 -8.62 2.25
CA GLY A 34 2.54 -7.56 1.87
C GLY A 34 2.89 -6.20 2.47
N VAL A 35 2.52 -5.15 1.75
CA VAL A 35 2.76 -3.75 2.15
C VAL A 35 1.56 -3.21 2.90
N VAL A 36 1.75 -2.97 4.19
CA VAL A 36 0.74 -2.36 5.06
C VAL A 36 0.76 -0.85 4.87
N VAL A 37 -0.42 -0.29 4.62
CA VAL A 37 -0.67 1.15 4.60
C VAL A 37 -1.35 1.54 5.90
N ASP A 38 -0.62 2.21 6.78
CA ASP A 38 -1.09 2.64 8.09
C ASP A 38 -1.20 4.16 8.16
N ARG A 39 -2.17 4.67 8.93
CA ARG A 39 -2.25 6.09 9.30
C ARG A 39 -2.49 6.23 10.79
N TRP A 40 -1.50 6.74 11.52
CA TRP A 40 -1.55 6.93 12.97
C TRP A 40 -1.94 5.66 13.76
N GLY A 41 -1.40 4.50 13.36
CA GLY A 41 -1.68 3.21 14.00
C GLY A 41 -3.00 2.56 13.57
N HIS A 42 -3.70 3.15 12.60
CA HIS A 42 -4.87 2.55 11.97
C HIS A 42 -4.53 2.07 10.56
N VAL A 43 -4.50 0.74 10.38
CA VAL A 43 -4.35 0.11 9.08
C VAL A 43 -5.50 0.52 8.16
N ARG A 44 -5.17 1.02 6.97
CA ARG A 44 -6.11 1.41 5.92
C ARG A 44 -6.29 0.30 4.88
N GLY A 45 -5.23 -0.46 4.66
CA GLY A 45 -5.27 -1.66 3.84
C GLY A 45 -3.88 -2.23 3.65
N ILE A 46 -3.84 -3.32 2.91
CA ILE A 46 -2.63 -4.08 2.64
C ILE A 46 -2.59 -4.38 1.15
N TRP A 47 -1.43 -4.16 0.54
CA TRP A 47 -1.11 -4.71 -0.77
C TRP A 47 -0.45 -6.08 -0.60
N HIS A 48 -0.93 -7.08 -1.32
CA HIS A 48 -0.24 -8.36 -1.44
C HIS A 48 0.18 -8.59 -2.88
N HIS A 49 1.44 -8.96 -3.11
CA HIS A 49 1.88 -9.41 -4.43
C HIS A 49 1.75 -10.93 -4.55
N ASP A 50 0.95 -11.42 -5.49
CA ASP A 50 0.68 -12.88 -5.65
C ASP A 50 1.72 -13.59 -6.55
N GLY A 51 2.73 -12.86 -7.01
CA GLY A 51 3.74 -13.32 -7.97
C GLY A 51 3.47 -12.85 -9.40
N THR A 52 2.27 -12.33 -9.67
CA THR A 52 1.91 -11.72 -10.95
C THR A 52 1.56 -10.24 -10.80
N ARG A 53 0.77 -9.89 -9.78
CA ARG A 53 0.26 -8.52 -9.58
C ARG A 53 0.04 -8.20 -8.11
N PHE A 54 -0.14 -6.92 -7.83
CA PHE A 54 -0.57 -6.44 -6.54
C PHE A 54 -2.09 -6.52 -6.40
N ALA A 55 -2.55 -7.01 -5.25
CA ALA A 55 -3.95 -7.07 -4.85
C ALA A 55 -4.16 -6.19 -3.60
N TRP A 56 -5.00 -5.17 -3.70
CA TRP A 56 -5.30 -4.24 -2.62
C TRP A 56 -6.47 -4.76 -1.81
N MET A 57 -6.25 -4.93 -0.51
CA MET A 57 -7.27 -5.32 0.45
C MET A 57 -7.43 -4.20 1.49
N PRO A 58 -8.54 -3.44 1.45
CA PRO A 58 -8.86 -2.49 2.51
C PRO A 58 -9.00 -3.20 3.86
N ALA A 59 -8.66 -2.51 4.95
CA ALA A 59 -8.64 -3.11 6.30
C ALA A 59 -10.00 -3.71 6.75
N SER A 60 -11.11 -3.25 6.19
CA SER A 60 -12.47 -3.74 6.47
C SER A 60 -12.95 -4.86 5.54
N HIS A 61 -12.10 -5.37 4.66
CA HIS A 61 -12.48 -6.35 3.64
C HIS A 61 -11.68 -7.64 3.80
N SER A 62 -12.32 -8.77 3.53
CA SER A 62 -11.68 -10.10 3.51
C SER A 62 -11.17 -10.50 2.12
N GLN A 63 -11.40 -9.67 1.12
CA GLN A 63 -11.05 -9.94 -0.28
C GLN A 63 -10.47 -8.67 -0.94
N PRO A 64 -9.61 -8.83 -1.97
CA PRO A 64 -9.11 -7.70 -2.71
C PRO A 64 -10.22 -6.93 -3.43
N THR A 65 -10.15 -5.60 -3.40
CA THR A 65 -11.10 -4.71 -4.09
C THR A 65 -10.50 -4.06 -5.33
N SER A 66 -9.18 -4.13 -5.49
CA SER A 66 -8.47 -3.52 -6.62
C SER A 66 -7.17 -4.26 -6.90
N TRP A 67 -6.67 -4.13 -8.12
CA TRP A 67 -5.44 -4.77 -8.57
C TRP A 67 -4.55 -3.77 -9.29
N ALA A 68 -3.25 -4.00 -9.24
CA ALA A 68 -2.25 -3.22 -9.96
C ALA A 68 -1.15 -4.13 -10.51
N ASP A 69 -0.86 -4.03 -11.79
CA ASP A 69 0.06 -4.94 -12.48
C ASP A 69 1.54 -4.56 -12.32
N SER A 70 1.83 -3.49 -11.58
CA SER A 70 3.19 -3.01 -11.34
C SER A 70 3.31 -2.18 -10.07
N VAL A 71 4.56 -1.99 -9.62
CA VAL A 71 4.88 -1.11 -8.48
C VAL A 71 4.43 0.33 -8.77
N ASP A 72 4.66 0.83 -9.99
CA ASP A 72 4.20 2.16 -10.43
C ASP A 72 2.67 2.31 -10.32
N ALA A 73 1.93 1.30 -10.75
CA ALA A 73 0.47 1.32 -10.71
C ALA A 73 -0.06 1.26 -9.26
N ALA A 74 0.53 0.41 -8.42
CA ALA A 74 0.16 0.30 -7.01
C ALA A 74 0.46 1.59 -6.23
N GLU A 75 1.61 2.22 -6.50
CA GLU A 75 1.99 3.51 -5.93
C GLU A 75 0.98 4.61 -6.31
N ARG A 76 0.70 4.78 -7.61
CA ARG A 76 -0.25 5.80 -8.09
C ARG A 76 -1.64 5.60 -7.51
N PHE A 77 -2.14 4.37 -7.51
CA PHE A 77 -3.42 4.03 -6.88
C PHE A 77 -3.44 4.46 -5.42
N THR A 78 -2.39 4.11 -4.67
CA THR A 78 -2.29 4.42 -3.24
C THR A 78 -2.29 5.93 -3.02
N VAL A 79 -1.45 6.68 -3.73
CA VAL A 79 -1.39 8.14 -3.60
C VAL A 79 -2.75 8.80 -3.89
N VAL A 80 -3.45 8.38 -4.95
CA VAL A 80 -4.78 8.91 -5.31
C VAL A 80 -5.84 8.56 -4.24
N MET A 81 -5.85 7.32 -3.77
CA MET A 81 -6.79 6.86 -2.73
C MET A 81 -6.56 7.58 -1.39
N LEU A 82 -5.30 7.83 -1.02
CA LEU A 82 -4.94 8.57 0.19
C LEU A 82 -5.15 10.09 0.05
N ALA A 83 -5.09 10.63 -1.17
CA ALA A 83 -5.40 12.03 -1.43
C ALA A 83 -6.91 12.33 -1.32
N THR A 84 -7.76 11.40 -1.74
CA THR A 84 -9.23 11.55 -1.76
C THR A 84 -9.90 11.20 -0.43
N SER A 85 -9.20 10.53 0.48
CA SER A 85 -9.67 10.26 1.84
C SER A 85 -9.54 11.52 2.71
N THR A 86 -10.52 12.41 2.59
CA THR A 86 -10.70 13.56 3.48
C THR A 86 -11.21 13.07 4.84
N THR A 87 -10.54 13.45 5.92
CA THR A 87 -11.02 13.26 7.29
C THR A 87 -12.37 14.00 7.41
N LYS A 88 -13.46 13.27 7.62
CA LYS A 88 -14.71 13.85 8.13
C LYS A 88 -14.59 14.06 9.63
#